data_AF-A0A096AMM4-F1
#
_entry.id   AF-A0A096AMM4-F1
#
_cell.length_a   1.000
_cell.length_b   1.000
_cell.length_c   1.000
_cell.angle_alpha   90.00
_cell.angle_beta   90.00
_cell.angle_gamma   90.00
#
_symmetry.space_group_name_H-M   'P 1'
#
loop_
_entity.id
_entity.type
_entity.pdbx_description
1 polymer ?
#
loop_
_entity_poly.entity_id
_entity_poly.type
_entity_poly.pdbx_seq_one_letter_code
_entity_poly.pdbx_strand_id
1 'polypeptide(L)'
;MKYKDLRDFLQQLKQRGQLKAIDIAISTDLEMTEISDRVLRAEGPALLFNHAQHQGQKASMPVLTNLFGTPERVAWGMGAEDISALTEIGELLAELREPQPPRGLKDAFSKVSMLKSALWDMAPRVQRSAPCQEIVLEGDAVDLNQLPIQTCWPGDVAPLITWGLVITKGPHAKRQNLGIYRQQLLGPNKLIMRWLSHRGGALDFRDHALANPGKPFPISVALGADPATILGAVTPVPDSLSEYQFAGLLRGSRTELVKSIGNELQVPASAEIVLEGHILPSNHPAAIAPHLSEEMPPMPGGFLANYELALEGPYGDHTGYYNEQDWFPVFTVERITMRKNPIYHSTYTGKPPDEPAVLGVALNEVFVPLLRKQLPEIVDFYLPPEGCSYRMAVVSIRKQYAGHAKRVMFGVWSILRQFMYTKFIVVVDEDVNTRDWKEVIWAMTTRMDPARDTLLVENTPIDYLDFASPVSGLGGKMGMDATNKWPGETDREWGIPITMKSEVKQRVDALWQQLGF
;
A
#
# COMPACT_ATOMS: atom_id res chain seq x y z
N MET A 1 17.05 2.39 10.10
CA MET A 1 16.81 3.20 11.32
C MET A 1 16.12 2.30 12.34
N LYS A 2 16.54 2.27 13.61
CA LYS A 2 15.85 1.47 14.65
C LYS A 2 14.96 2.35 15.50
N TYR A 3 13.72 1.95 15.70
CA TYR A 3 12.73 2.67 16.51
C TYR A 3 11.82 1.67 17.24
N LYS A 4 11.21 2.12 18.34
CA LYS A 4 10.28 1.31 19.14
C LYS A 4 8.83 1.42 18.67
N ASP A 5 8.35 2.64 18.50
CA ASP A 5 6.97 2.97 18.13
C ASP A 5 6.92 4.21 17.22
N LEU A 6 5.71 4.67 16.87
CA LEU A 6 5.53 5.87 16.05
C LEU A 6 6.17 7.12 16.68
N ARG A 7 6.07 7.30 18.00
CA ARG A 7 6.57 8.52 18.66
C ARG A 7 8.09 8.59 18.63
N ASP A 8 8.77 7.47 18.85
CA ASP A 8 10.22 7.35 18.69
C ASP A 8 10.64 7.64 17.24
N PHE A 9 9.93 7.07 16.27
CA PHE A 9 10.18 7.35 14.85
C PHE A 9 10.07 8.84 14.52
N LEU A 10 9.01 9.51 14.98
CA LEU A 10 8.82 10.96 14.78
C LEU A 10 9.94 11.78 15.45
N GLN A 11 10.41 11.39 16.63
CA GLN A 11 11.53 12.05 17.28
C GLN A 11 12.82 11.95 16.46
N GLN A 12 13.07 10.79 15.86
CA GLN A 12 14.24 10.57 14.99
C GLN A 12 14.10 11.33 13.66
N LEU A 13 12.91 11.38 13.06
CA LEU A 13 12.66 12.22 11.89
C LEU A 13 12.93 13.70 12.20
N LYS A 14 12.49 14.19 13.36
CA LYS A 14 12.77 15.56 13.81
C LYS A 14 14.26 15.86 13.91
N GLN A 15 15.05 14.94 14.49
CA GLN A 15 16.51 15.07 14.59
C GLN A 15 17.19 15.12 13.23
N ARG A 16 16.62 14.47 12.22
CA ARG A 16 17.11 14.46 10.83
C ARG A 16 16.57 15.62 9.97
N GLY A 17 15.78 16.53 10.54
CA GLY A 17 15.13 17.60 9.78
C GLY A 17 14.01 17.11 8.84
N GLN A 18 13.49 15.91 9.07
CA GLN A 18 12.51 15.19 8.23
C GLN A 18 11.10 15.18 8.84
N LEU A 19 10.88 15.97 9.89
CA LEU A 19 9.57 16.25 10.47
C LEU A 19 9.43 17.76 10.73
N LYS A 20 8.35 18.36 10.25
CA LYS A 20 8.01 19.76 10.48
C LYS A 20 6.77 19.88 11.34
N ALA A 21 6.92 20.51 12.51
CA ALA A 21 5.79 20.95 13.30
C ALA A 21 5.15 22.20 12.67
N ILE A 22 3.82 22.21 12.59
CA ILE A 22 3.00 23.31 12.11
C ILE A 22 2.13 23.76 13.29
N ASP A 23 2.47 24.92 13.84
CA ASP A 23 1.80 25.53 15.00
C ASP A 23 0.76 26.59 14.58
N ILE A 24 0.63 26.86 13.28
CA ILE A 24 -0.45 27.70 12.77
C ILE A 24 -1.74 26.88 12.76
N ALA A 25 -2.87 27.53 13.03
CA ALA A 25 -4.19 26.90 12.95
C ALA A 25 -4.51 26.60 11.48
N ILE A 26 -4.73 25.32 11.16
CA ILE A 26 -4.99 24.82 9.79
C ILE A 26 -6.23 23.93 9.81
N SER A 27 -7.13 24.12 8.86
CA SER A 27 -8.37 23.34 8.76
C SER A 27 -8.14 21.88 8.36
N THR A 28 -8.87 20.96 8.99
CA THR A 28 -8.97 19.56 8.53
C THR A 28 -9.82 19.43 7.27
N ASP A 29 -10.57 20.48 6.91
CA ASP A 29 -11.32 20.56 5.67
C ASP A 29 -10.42 21.17 4.59
N LEU A 30 -9.90 20.33 3.71
CA LEU A 30 -9.10 20.65 2.52
C LEU A 30 -7.70 21.23 2.76
N GLU A 31 -7.49 22.10 3.75
CA GLU A 31 -6.22 22.83 3.90
C GLU A 31 -5.02 21.94 4.26
N MET A 32 -5.19 20.97 5.17
CA MET A 32 -4.12 20.00 5.48
C MET A 32 -3.70 19.21 4.25
N THR A 33 -4.64 18.85 3.37
CA THR A 33 -4.39 18.14 2.11
C THR A 33 -3.59 19.01 1.15
N GLU A 34 -4.00 20.26 0.92
CA GLU A 34 -3.29 21.19 0.04
C GLU A 34 -1.84 21.42 0.49
N ILE A 35 -1.62 21.57 1.80
CA ILE A 35 -0.27 21.71 2.36
C ILE A 35 0.52 20.41 2.17
N SER A 36 -0.08 19.27 2.49
CA SER A 36 0.57 17.96 2.36
C SER A 36 0.96 17.67 0.90
N ASP A 37 0.12 18.04 -0.07
CA ASP A 37 0.38 17.86 -1.50
C ASP A 37 1.53 18.71 -2.01
N ARG A 38 1.57 20.00 -1.67
CA ARG A 38 2.71 20.85 -2.03
C ARG A 38 4.01 20.36 -1.42
N VAL A 39 3.97 19.93 -0.17
CA VAL A 39 5.16 19.40 0.53
C VAL A 39 5.61 18.10 -0.10
N LEU A 40 4.70 17.17 -0.41
CA LEU A 40 5.04 15.91 -1.06
C LEU A 40 5.66 16.12 -2.44
N ARG A 41 5.06 16.98 -3.27
CA ARG A 41 5.59 17.31 -4.62
C ARG A 41 6.97 17.97 -4.58
N ALA A 42 7.30 18.62 -3.48
CA ALA A 42 8.61 19.21 -3.23
C ALA A 42 9.55 18.26 -2.45
N GLU A 43 9.18 16.98 -2.30
CA GLU A 43 9.93 15.96 -1.55
C GLU A 43 10.26 16.41 -0.11
N GLY A 44 9.35 17.15 0.50
CA GLY A 44 9.50 17.76 1.80
C GLY A 44 9.27 16.78 2.98
N PRO A 45 9.39 17.29 4.22
CA PRO A 45 9.33 16.47 5.43
C PRO A 45 7.92 15.94 5.73
N ALA A 46 7.83 14.99 6.66
CA ALA A 46 6.56 14.67 7.31
C ALA A 46 6.02 15.90 8.08
N LEU A 47 4.70 15.98 8.26
CA LEU A 47 4.04 17.16 8.84
C LEU A 47 3.28 16.79 10.12
N LEU A 48 3.48 17.57 11.17
CA LEU A 48 2.74 17.45 12.43
C LEU A 48 1.97 18.75 12.72
N PHE A 49 0.66 18.74 12.49
CA PHE A 49 -0.23 19.87 12.74
C PHE A 49 -0.66 19.88 14.20
N ASN A 50 -0.07 20.76 15.00
CA ASN A 50 -0.33 20.83 16.44
C ASN A 50 -1.66 21.50 16.78
N HIS A 51 -2.18 22.35 15.90
CA HIS A 51 -3.36 23.20 16.12
C HIS A 51 -4.40 23.06 15.00
N ALA A 52 -4.59 21.84 14.49
CA ALA A 52 -5.62 21.55 13.50
C ALA A 52 -7.01 22.05 13.93
N GLN A 53 -7.75 22.67 13.02
CA GLN A 53 -9.12 23.14 13.21
C GLN A 53 -10.06 22.10 12.59
N HIS A 54 -10.83 21.42 13.44
CA HIS A 54 -11.81 20.42 13.04
C HIS A 54 -13.21 20.93 13.39
N GLN A 55 -14.11 20.97 12.41
CA GLN A 55 -15.49 21.45 12.59
C GLN A 55 -15.58 22.84 13.25
N GLY A 56 -14.67 23.76 12.86
CA GLY A 56 -14.61 25.11 13.40
C GLY A 56 -14.04 25.24 14.82
N GLN A 57 -13.53 24.15 15.40
CA GLN A 57 -12.92 24.14 16.72
C GLN A 57 -11.51 23.56 16.68
N LYS A 58 -10.68 23.91 17.66
CA LYS A 58 -9.35 23.30 17.79
C LYS A 58 -9.49 21.82 18.13
N ALA A 59 -8.86 20.95 17.33
CA ALA A 59 -8.77 19.52 17.61
C ALA A 59 -8.06 19.26 18.95
N SER A 60 -8.51 18.23 19.66
CA SER A 60 -7.93 17.81 20.95
C SER A 60 -6.59 17.09 20.82
N MET A 61 -6.21 16.72 19.60
CA MET A 61 -5.01 15.96 19.28
C MET A 61 -4.34 16.50 18.00
N PRO A 62 -2.99 16.43 17.90
CA PRO A 62 -2.29 16.78 16.68
C PRO A 62 -2.55 15.78 15.55
N VAL A 63 -2.43 16.26 14.31
CA VAL A 63 -2.58 15.44 13.10
C VAL A 63 -1.21 15.25 12.43
N LEU A 64 -0.86 13.99 12.16
CA LEU A 64 0.34 13.62 11.43
C LEU A 64 -0.04 13.26 9.98
N THR A 65 0.62 13.88 9.01
CA THR A 65 0.48 13.54 7.58
C THR A 65 1.84 13.47 6.89
N ASN A 66 1.84 12.98 5.65
CA ASN A 66 3.04 12.92 4.79
C ASN A 66 4.22 12.13 5.40
N LEU A 67 3.91 11.18 6.29
CA LEU A 67 4.87 10.36 7.02
C LEU A 67 5.81 9.63 6.05
N PHE A 68 5.25 9.09 4.98
CA PHE A 68 5.91 8.29 3.95
C PHE A 68 6.02 9.03 2.60
N GLY A 69 5.94 10.36 2.59
CA GLY A 69 6.04 11.17 1.38
C GLY A 69 7.39 11.22 0.66
N THR A 70 8.38 10.42 1.10
CA THR A 70 9.69 10.27 0.43
C THR A 70 10.15 8.82 0.53
N PRO A 71 10.79 8.23 -0.50
CA PRO A 71 11.30 6.86 -0.46
C PRO A 71 12.27 6.60 0.72
N GLU A 72 13.06 7.59 1.14
CA GLU A 72 13.98 7.50 2.28
C GLU A 72 13.24 7.26 3.59
N ARG A 73 12.13 7.98 3.82
CA ARG A 73 11.29 7.78 5.02
C ARG A 73 10.60 6.42 5.00
N VAL A 74 10.25 5.90 3.83
CA VAL A 74 9.75 4.52 3.69
C VAL A 74 10.85 3.53 4.09
N ALA A 75 12.06 3.67 3.55
CA ALA A 75 13.19 2.81 3.90
C ALA A 75 13.49 2.83 5.40
N TRP A 76 13.55 4.01 6.02
CA TRP A 76 13.74 4.12 7.47
C TRP A 76 12.60 3.50 8.27
N GLY A 77 11.36 3.64 7.80
CA GLY A 77 10.19 2.97 8.37
C GLY A 77 10.28 1.44 8.27
N MET A 78 10.93 0.89 7.24
CA MET A 78 11.18 -0.55 7.12
C MET A 78 12.41 -1.03 7.90
N GLY A 79 13.02 -0.17 8.73
CA GLY A 79 14.22 -0.50 9.49
C GLY A 79 15.53 -0.31 8.72
N ALA A 80 15.47 -0.02 7.41
CA ALA A 80 16.63 0.14 6.53
C ALA A 80 17.34 1.50 6.72
N GLU A 81 18.58 1.60 6.25
CA GLU A 81 19.35 2.87 6.26
C GLU A 81 19.07 3.73 5.04
N ASP A 82 18.85 3.08 3.89
CA ASP A 82 18.53 3.69 2.60
C ASP A 82 17.66 2.76 1.74
N ILE A 83 17.28 3.23 0.55
CA ILE A 83 16.41 2.53 -0.38
C ILE A 83 17.07 1.26 -0.94
N SER A 84 18.40 1.24 -1.11
CA SER A 84 19.10 0.08 -1.68
C SER A 84 19.03 -1.14 -0.77
N ALA A 85 18.97 -0.93 0.55
CA ALA A 85 18.76 -1.99 1.52
C ALA A 85 17.35 -2.62 1.45
N LEU A 86 16.38 -2.02 0.73
CA LEU A 86 15.08 -2.67 0.48
C LEU A 86 15.19 -3.87 -0.45
N THR A 87 16.21 -3.91 -1.33
CA THR A 87 16.49 -5.08 -2.16
C THR A 87 16.82 -6.30 -1.29
N GLU A 88 17.59 -6.13 -0.21
CA GLU A 88 17.93 -7.21 0.73
C GLU A 88 16.67 -7.79 1.41
N ILE A 89 15.71 -6.93 1.74
CA ILE A 89 14.40 -7.34 2.28
C ILE A 89 13.63 -8.17 1.24
N GLY A 90 13.65 -7.76 -0.03
CA GLY A 90 13.05 -8.51 -1.13
C GLY A 90 13.70 -9.89 -1.34
N GLU A 91 15.03 -9.97 -1.26
CA GLU A 91 15.76 -11.25 -1.34
C GLU A 91 15.40 -12.18 -0.18
N LEU A 92 15.32 -11.63 1.05
CA LEU A 92 14.90 -12.39 2.23
C LEU A 92 13.47 -12.91 2.08
N LEU A 93 12.54 -12.09 1.60
CA LEU A 93 11.17 -12.53 1.30
C LEU A 93 11.14 -13.63 0.24
N ALA A 94 11.99 -13.53 -0.78
CA ALA A 94 12.10 -14.53 -1.83
C ALA A 94 12.60 -15.88 -1.25
N GLU A 95 13.58 -15.85 -0.35
CA GLU A 95 14.07 -17.04 0.36
C GLU A 95 13.03 -17.65 1.32
N LEU A 96 12.31 -16.82 2.06
CA LEU A 96 11.22 -17.27 2.94
C LEU A 96 10.08 -17.95 2.16
N ARG A 97 9.79 -17.47 0.95
CA ARG A 97 8.74 -18.03 0.09
C ARG A 97 9.14 -19.38 -0.51
N GLU A 98 10.40 -19.52 -0.94
CA GLU A 98 10.93 -20.78 -1.47
C GLU A 98 12.37 -21.01 -0.97
N PRO A 99 12.55 -21.71 0.17
CA PRO A 99 13.86 -21.92 0.79
C PRO A 99 14.77 -22.78 -0.09
N GLN A 100 16.01 -22.34 -0.31
CA GLN A 100 17.01 -23.17 -1.01
C GLN A 100 17.74 -24.10 -0.04
N PRO A 101 18.00 -25.37 -0.42
CA PRO A 101 18.83 -26.25 0.38
C PRO A 101 20.26 -25.70 0.50
N PRO A 102 20.89 -25.73 1.69
CA PRO A 102 22.22 -25.18 1.91
C PRO A 102 23.27 -25.91 1.07
N ARG A 103 24.24 -25.17 0.52
CA ARG A 103 25.28 -25.74 -0.37
C ARG A 103 26.43 -26.42 0.38
N GLY A 104 26.43 -26.38 1.72
CA GLY A 104 27.40 -27.03 2.58
C GLY A 104 27.23 -26.71 4.08
N LEU A 105 28.09 -27.27 4.93
CA LEU A 105 27.97 -27.16 6.40
C LEU A 105 28.16 -25.74 6.96
N LYS A 106 29.09 -24.95 6.40
CA LYS A 106 29.30 -23.55 6.81
C LYS A 106 28.10 -22.66 6.46
N ASP A 107 27.61 -22.82 5.23
CA ASP A 107 26.41 -22.13 4.72
C ASP A 107 25.17 -22.52 5.52
N ALA A 108 25.05 -23.81 5.89
CA ALA A 108 24.00 -24.26 6.79
C ALA A 108 24.05 -23.57 8.16
N PHE A 109 25.23 -23.37 8.75
CA PHE A 109 25.35 -22.73 10.07
C PHE A 109 25.00 -21.23 10.04
N SER A 110 25.49 -20.48 9.04
CA SER A 110 25.15 -19.07 8.88
C SER A 110 23.66 -18.87 8.59
N LYS A 111 23.09 -19.68 7.69
CA LYS A 111 21.65 -19.67 7.40
C LYS A 111 20.83 -20.02 8.64
N VAL A 112 21.24 -21.01 9.44
CA VAL A 112 20.54 -21.37 10.68
C VAL A 112 20.57 -20.23 11.70
N SER A 113 21.68 -19.52 11.86
CA SER A 113 21.74 -18.38 12.79
C SER A 113 20.86 -17.21 12.32
N MET A 114 20.92 -16.87 11.03
CA MET A 114 20.09 -15.81 10.43
C MET A 114 18.60 -16.17 10.51
N LEU A 115 18.23 -17.39 10.12
CA LEU A 115 16.85 -17.89 10.21
C LEU A 115 16.37 -17.94 11.67
N LYS A 116 17.21 -18.30 12.65
CA LYS A 116 16.82 -18.26 14.06
C LYS A 116 16.53 -16.85 14.55
N SER A 117 17.35 -15.86 14.20
CA SER A 117 17.10 -14.46 14.56
C SER A 117 15.83 -13.95 13.89
N ALA A 118 15.68 -14.19 12.58
CA ALA A 118 14.49 -13.83 11.84
C ALA A 118 13.22 -14.46 12.44
N LEU A 119 13.24 -15.77 12.71
CA LEU A 119 12.12 -16.49 13.33
C LEU A 119 11.78 -15.96 14.73
N TRP A 120 12.78 -15.52 15.49
CA TRP A 120 12.57 -14.91 16.81
C TRP A 120 11.90 -13.54 16.69
N ASP A 121 12.40 -12.66 15.83
CA ASP A 121 11.87 -11.33 15.61
C ASP A 121 10.46 -11.37 14.98
N MET A 122 10.20 -12.40 14.19
CA MET A 122 8.88 -12.67 13.61
C MET A 122 7.83 -13.06 14.65
N ALA A 123 8.17 -13.63 15.81
CA ALA A 123 7.16 -14.08 16.77
C ALA A 123 6.50 -12.87 17.46
N PRO A 124 5.19 -12.58 17.30
CA PRO A 124 4.58 -11.46 17.99
C PRO A 124 4.59 -11.66 19.51
N ARG A 125 4.64 -10.58 20.29
CA ARG A 125 4.56 -10.63 21.76
C ARG A 125 3.27 -9.99 22.23
N VAL A 126 2.37 -10.80 22.78
CA VAL A 126 1.11 -10.31 23.35
C VAL A 126 1.34 -9.85 24.80
N GLN A 127 0.95 -8.61 25.09
CA GLN A 127 1.03 -7.99 26.40
C GLN A 127 -0.33 -8.01 27.10
N ARG A 128 -0.31 -7.88 28.43
CA ARG A 128 -1.54 -7.81 29.25
C ARG A 128 -2.16 -6.41 29.30
N SER A 129 -1.34 -5.38 29.17
CA SER A 129 -1.73 -3.98 29.13
C SER A 129 -0.89 -3.26 28.09
N ALA A 130 -1.42 -2.17 27.55
CA ALA A 130 -0.78 -1.44 26.46
C ALA A 130 -1.08 0.06 26.54
N PRO A 131 -0.16 0.93 26.07
CA PRO A 131 -0.40 2.36 25.94
C PRO A 131 -1.68 2.70 25.17
N CYS A 132 -2.02 1.95 24.12
CA CYS A 132 -3.22 2.22 23.32
C CYS A 132 -4.55 2.04 24.10
N GLN A 133 -4.51 1.52 25.34
CA GLN A 133 -5.67 1.30 26.20
C GLN A 133 -5.68 2.19 27.45
N GLU A 134 -4.88 3.27 27.48
CA GLU A 134 -4.83 4.20 28.63
C GLU A 134 -6.13 5.00 28.81
N ILE A 135 -6.80 5.32 27.72
CA ILE A 135 -8.11 5.97 27.68
C ILE A 135 -9.06 5.02 26.95
N VAL A 136 -10.26 4.80 27.51
CA VAL A 136 -11.29 3.92 26.94
C VAL A 136 -12.61 4.68 26.93
N LEU A 137 -13.20 4.85 25.75
CA LEU A 137 -14.51 5.44 25.52
C LEU A 137 -15.46 4.33 25.04
N GLU A 138 -16.62 4.20 25.68
CA GLU A 138 -17.64 3.17 25.41
C GLU A 138 -19.04 3.78 25.46
N GLY A 139 -20.01 3.09 24.84
CA GLY A 139 -21.41 3.52 24.84
C GLY A 139 -21.57 4.93 24.25
N ASP A 140 -22.31 5.79 24.94
CA ASP A 140 -22.59 7.16 24.50
C ASP A 140 -21.36 8.08 24.46
N ALA A 141 -20.22 7.65 25.04
CA ALA A 141 -18.96 8.39 24.96
C ALA A 141 -18.22 8.18 23.63
N VAL A 142 -18.65 7.21 22.81
CA VAL A 142 -18.08 6.98 21.48
C VAL A 142 -18.61 8.03 20.52
N ASP A 143 -17.74 8.95 20.13
CA ASP A 143 -18.03 9.96 19.12
C ASP A 143 -16.81 10.19 18.21
N LEU A 144 -16.91 9.66 17.00
CA LEU A 144 -15.92 9.76 15.93
C LEU A 144 -15.72 11.21 15.46
N ASN A 145 -16.69 12.11 15.69
CA ASN A 145 -16.53 13.54 15.37
C ASN A 145 -15.48 14.24 16.23
N GLN A 146 -15.03 13.62 17.33
CA GLN A 146 -13.93 14.13 18.14
C GLN A 146 -12.56 13.86 17.50
N LEU A 147 -12.47 12.91 16.57
CA LEU A 147 -11.25 12.63 15.83
C LEU A 147 -11.12 13.70 14.72
N PRO A 148 -9.94 14.30 14.50
CA PRO A 148 -9.72 15.29 13.45
C PRO A 148 -9.62 14.65 12.06
N ILE A 149 -10.68 13.93 11.67
CA ILE A 149 -10.81 13.26 10.36
C ILE A 149 -10.87 14.35 9.29
N GLN A 150 -10.06 14.22 8.25
CA GLN A 150 -9.97 15.23 7.21
C GLN A 150 -10.91 14.96 6.04
N THR A 151 -11.35 16.03 5.39
CA THR A 151 -11.93 16.00 4.05
C THR A 151 -10.81 16.34 3.07
N CYS A 152 -10.58 15.49 2.06
CA CYS A 152 -9.39 15.62 1.22
C CYS A 152 -9.63 16.57 0.04
N TRP A 153 -10.75 16.40 -0.65
CA TRP A 153 -11.08 17.14 -1.87
C TRP A 153 -12.46 17.79 -1.81
N PRO A 154 -12.70 18.89 -2.56
CA PRO A 154 -13.97 19.63 -2.50
C PRO A 154 -15.22 18.83 -2.85
N GLY A 155 -15.09 17.76 -3.64
CA GLY A 155 -16.18 16.88 -4.05
C GLY A 155 -16.30 15.61 -3.22
N ASP A 156 -15.48 15.43 -2.19
CA ASP A 156 -15.61 14.31 -1.26
C ASP A 156 -16.93 14.44 -0.48
N VAL A 157 -17.67 13.33 -0.35
CA VAL A 157 -19.00 13.34 0.28
C VAL A 157 -18.96 13.60 1.80
N ALA A 158 -17.85 13.25 2.46
CA ALA A 158 -17.69 13.35 3.91
C ALA A 158 -16.19 13.26 4.31
N PRO A 159 -15.85 13.47 5.60
CA PRO A 159 -14.53 13.15 6.12
C PRO A 159 -14.19 11.66 6.00
N LEU A 160 -12.91 11.36 5.78
CA LEU A 160 -12.43 10.01 5.48
C LEU A 160 -11.24 9.61 6.35
N ILE A 161 -11.31 8.44 6.99
CA ILE A 161 -10.14 7.82 7.63
C ILE A 161 -9.33 7.07 6.56
N THR A 162 -8.04 7.38 6.46
CA THR A 162 -7.17 6.90 5.36
C THR A 162 -6.01 6.00 5.80
N TRP A 163 -5.54 6.09 7.06
CA TRP A 163 -4.44 5.26 7.60
C TRP A 163 -4.90 4.26 8.68
N GLY A 164 -6.15 3.79 8.59
CA GLY A 164 -6.68 2.75 9.48
C GLY A 164 -6.16 1.37 9.12
N LEU A 165 -5.36 0.76 10.00
CA LEU A 165 -5.00 -0.66 9.89
C LEU A 165 -6.18 -1.50 10.36
N VAL A 166 -6.96 -2.01 9.42
CA VAL A 166 -8.11 -2.86 9.68
C VAL A 166 -7.65 -4.29 9.95
N ILE A 167 -7.97 -4.77 11.14
CA ILE A 167 -7.61 -6.09 11.63
C ILE A 167 -8.86 -6.97 11.65
N THR A 168 -8.75 -8.13 11.01
CA THR A 168 -9.81 -9.12 10.89
C THR A 168 -9.29 -10.53 11.11
N LYS A 169 -10.20 -11.47 11.37
CA LYS A 169 -9.89 -12.89 11.45
C LYS A 169 -11.06 -13.72 10.94
N GLY A 170 -10.85 -14.50 9.89
CA GLY A 170 -11.83 -15.47 9.41
C GLY A 170 -12.07 -16.60 10.42
N PRO A 171 -13.24 -17.28 10.37
CA PRO A 171 -13.65 -18.29 11.36
C PRO A 171 -12.73 -19.52 11.43
N HIS A 172 -12.05 -19.84 10.32
CA HIS A 172 -11.11 -20.95 10.21
C HIS A 172 -9.65 -20.50 10.12
N ALA A 173 -9.41 -19.19 10.17
CA ALA A 173 -8.08 -18.63 10.00
C ALA A 173 -7.27 -18.80 11.30
N LYS A 174 -6.05 -19.31 11.16
CA LYS A 174 -5.07 -19.32 12.24
C LYS A 174 -4.46 -17.93 12.46
N ARG A 175 -4.30 -17.15 11.38
CA ARG A 175 -3.74 -15.79 11.38
C ARG A 175 -4.83 -14.72 11.37
N GLN A 176 -4.46 -13.52 11.81
CA GLN A 176 -5.22 -12.30 11.53
C GLN A 176 -4.72 -11.69 10.23
N ASN A 177 -5.59 -10.99 9.52
CA ASN A 177 -5.25 -10.16 8.38
C ASN A 177 -5.12 -8.70 8.82
N LEU A 178 -4.17 -7.97 8.23
CA LEU A 178 -4.09 -6.52 8.31
C LEU A 178 -4.27 -5.93 6.91
N GLY A 179 -5.11 -4.90 6.79
CA GLY A 179 -5.27 -4.18 5.54
C GLY A 179 -5.59 -2.71 5.76
N ILE A 180 -5.33 -1.91 4.73
CA ILE A 180 -5.69 -0.49 4.72
C ILE A 180 -6.89 -0.32 3.82
N TYR A 181 -8.00 0.06 4.43
CA TYR A 181 -9.26 0.29 3.76
C TYR A 181 -9.73 1.68 4.18
N ARG A 182 -10.04 2.55 3.21
CA ARG A 182 -10.57 3.89 3.54
C ARG A 182 -11.94 3.75 4.19
N GLN A 183 -12.24 4.61 5.16
CA GLN A 183 -13.45 4.53 5.94
C GLN A 183 -14.18 5.87 5.99
N GLN A 184 -15.32 5.96 5.29
CA GLN A 184 -16.17 7.14 5.26
C GLN A 184 -16.92 7.29 6.58
N LEU A 185 -16.89 8.49 7.16
CA LEU A 185 -17.69 8.84 8.32
C LEU A 185 -19.18 8.96 7.97
N LEU A 186 -20.04 8.22 8.68
CA LEU A 186 -21.50 8.31 8.52
C LEU A 186 -22.20 8.96 9.72
N GLY A 187 -21.54 8.96 10.88
CA GLY A 187 -22.10 9.46 12.12
C GLY A 187 -21.16 9.25 13.31
N PRO A 188 -21.64 9.46 14.55
CA PRO A 188 -20.78 9.43 15.74
C PRO A 188 -20.13 8.07 16.01
N ASN A 189 -20.67 6.97 15.49
CA ASN A 189 -20.11 5.64 15.72
C ASN A 189 -20.21 4.71 14.50
N LYS A 190 -20.36 5.28 13.29
CA LYS A 190 -20.57 4.53 12.04
C LYS A 190 -19.55 4.94 11.00
N LEU A 191 -18.86 3.94 10.46
CA LEU A 191 -17.89 4.07 9.37
C LEU A 191 -18.26 3.12 8.25
N ILE A 192 -18.04 3.48 7.00
CA ILE A 192 -18.07 2.51 5.90
C ILE A 192 -16.75 1.73 5.86
N MET A 193 -16.80 0.42 5.64
CA MET A 193 -15.64 -0.43 5.43
C MET A 193 -15.43 -0.68 3.93
N ARG A 194 -14.69 0.22 3.26
CA ARG A 194 -14.46 0.13 1.81
C ARG A 194 -13.29 -0.80 1.49
N TRP A 195 -13.55 -2.10 1.51
CA TRP A 195 -12.61 -3.13 1.07
C TRP A 195 -12.97 -3.73 -0.29
N LEU A 196 -11.94 -4.15 -1.00
CA LEU A 196 -12.07 -4.86 -2.26
C LEU A 196 -12.45 -6.33 -2.01
N SER A 197 -13.34 -6.91 -2.84
CA SER A 197 -13.90 -8.27 -2.64
C SER A 197 -12.86 -9.39 -2.52
N HIS A 198 -11.67 -9.21 -3.08
CA HIS A 198 -10.55 -10.16 -3.03
C HIS A 198 -9.51 -9.86 -1.94
N ARG A 199 -9.71 -8.82 -1.11
CA ARG A 199 -8.80 -8.47 0.00
C ARG A 199 -9.10 -9.33 1.22
N GLY A 200 -8.08 -9.57 2.05
CA GLY A 200 -8.17 -10.47 3.20
C GLY A 200 -9.34 -10.17 4.14
N GLY A 201 -9.58 -8.91 4.50
CA GLY A 201 -10.72 -8.53 5.34
C GLY A 201 -12.09 -8.86 4.73
N ALA A 202 -12.26 -8.62 3.43
CA ALA A 202 -13.51 -8.96 2.73
C ALA A 202 -13.73 -10.49 2.64
N LEU A 203 -12.65 -11.25 2.44
CA LEU A 203 -12.68 -12.72 2.44
C LEU A 203 -12.99 -13.27 3.83
N ASP A 204 -12.37 -12.74 4.89
CA ASP A 204 -12.66 -13.09 6.28
C ASP A 204 -14.13 -12.82 6.63
N PHE A 205 -14.66 -11.67 6.20
CA PHE A 205 -16.05 -11.30 6.42
C PHE A 205 -17.02 -12.22 5.66
N ARG A 206 -16.75 -12.51 4.38
CA ARG A 206 -17.53 -13.47 3.59
C ARG A 206 -17.55 -14.84 4.27
N ASP A 207 -16.38 -15.35 4.67
CA ASP A 207 -16.26 -16.68 5.27
C ASP A 207 -16.96 -16.72 6.64
N HIS A 208 -16.87 -15.64 7.42
CA HIS A 208 -17.64 -15.48 8.65
C HIS A 208 -19.14 -15.48 8.39
N ALA A 209 -19.62 -14.72 7.40
CA ALA A 209 -21.04 -14.63 7.08
C ALA A 209 -21.64 -15.97 6.66
N LEU A 210 -20.85 -16.80 5.95
CA LEU A 210 -21.25 -18.15 5.56
C LEU A 210 -21.23 -19.13 6.75
N ALA A 211 -20.21 -19.06 7.61
CA ALA A 211 -20.05 -19.96 8.75
C ALA A 211 -20.94 -19.58 9.95
N ASN A 212 -21.28 -18.31 10.10
CA ASN A 212 -22.01 -17.74 11.23
C ASN A 212 -23.15 -16.80 10.76
N PRO A 213 -24.19 -17.30 10.05
CA PRO A 213 -25.26 -16.45 9.55
C PRO A 213 -25.95 -15.67 10.68
N GLY A 214 -26.20 -14.38 10.44
CA GLY A 214 -26.90 -13.50 11.39
C GLY A 214 -26.08 -13.11 12.63
N LYS A 215 -24.76 -13.35 12.65
CA LYS A 215 -23.89 -12.91 13.75
C LYS A 215 -23.03 -11.70 13.35
N PRO A 216 -22.84 -10.71 14.24
CA PRO A 216 -21.88 -9.63 14.03
C PRO A 216 -20.47 -10.15 13.69
N PHE A 217 -19.78 -9.45 12.79
CA PHE A 217 -18.39 -9.75 12.43
C PHE A 217 -17.43 -8.79 13.12
N PRO A 218 -16.51 -9.29 13.97
CA PRO A 218 -15.63 -8.42 14.76
C PRO A 218 -14.56 -7.75 13.91
N ILE A 219 -14.35 -6.45 14.15
CA ILE A 219 -13.34 -5.61 13.51
C ILE A 219 -12.62 -4.77 14.58
N SER A 220 -11.31 -4.61 14.42
CA SER A 220 -10.54 -3.56 15.09
C SER A 220 -9.77 -2.75 14.07
N VAL A 221 -9.62 -1.44 14.28
CA VAL A 221 -8.89 -0.53 13.40
C VAL A 221 -7.84 0.20 14.23
N ALA A 222 -6.56 0.01 13.93
CA ALA A 222 -5.47 0.71 14.61
C ALA A 222 -4.99 1.91 13.79
N LEU A 223 -4.91 3.07 14.43
CA LEU A 223 -4.41 4.33 13.86
C LEU A 223 -3.11 4.71 14.57
N GLY A 224 -2.13 5.17 13.80
CA GLY A 224 -0.82 5.57 14.34
C GLY A 224 -0.04 4.40 14.96
N ALA A 225 -0.07 3.22 14.35
CA ALA A 225 0.80 2.11 14.73
C ALA A 225 2.27 2.42 14.41
N ASP A 226 3.19 1.56 14.85
CA ASP A 226 4.59 1.71 14.47
C ASP A 226 4.78 1.56 12.93
N PRO A 227 5.77 2.26 12.34
CA PRO A 227 5.97 2.27 10.88
C PRO A 227 6.10 0.88 10.25
N ALA A 228 6.79 -0.08 10.87
CA ALA A 228 6.99 -1.42 10.32
C ALA A 228 5.68 -2.19 10.24
N THR A 229 4.80 -2.04 11.24
CA THR A 229 3.45 -2.63 11.20
C THR A 229 2.62 -2.01 10.08
N ILE A 230 2.69 -0.69 9.91
CA ILE A 230 1.99 0.02 8.83
C ILE A 230 2.49 -0.47 7.46
N LEU A 231 3.81 -0.51 7.28
CA LEU A 231 4.46 -0.92 6.03
C LEU A 231 4.28 -2.43 5.76
N GLY A 232 4.25 -3.24 6.81
CA GLY A 232 3.95 -4.66 6.72
C GLY A 232 2.54 -4.96 6.22
N ALA A 233 1.56 -4.08 6.50
CA ALA A 233 0.19 -4.20 6.02
C ALA A 233 0.02 -3.82 4.52
N VAL A 234 0.93 -3.02 3.96
CA VAL A 234 0.94 -2.68 2.51
C VAL A 234 1.84 -3.61 1.71
N THR A 235 2.79 -4.27 2.36
CA THR A 235 3.71 -5.20 1.69
C THR A 235 3.00 -6.54 1.42
N PRO A 236 3.13 -7.12 0.22
CA PRO A 236 2.55 -8.41 -0.09
C PRO A 236 3.33 -9.54 0.57
N VAL A 237 2.89 -9.91 1.76
CA VAL A 237 3.43 -11.05 2.49
C VAL A 237 2.86 -12.37 1.96
N PRO A 238 3.64 -13.47 1.97
CA PRO A 238 3.12 -14.80 1.66
C PRO A 238 1.97 -15.19 2.60
N ASP A 239 0.98 -15.96 2.12
CA ASP A 239 -0.15 -16.41 2.95
C ASP A 239 0.24 -17.23 4.19
N SER A 240 1.45 -17.81 4.17
CA SER A 240 2.06 -18.54 5.29
C SER A 240 2.58 -17.63 6.41
N LEU A 241 2.68 -16.33 6.18
CA LEU A 241 3.25 -15.34 7.09
C LEU A 241 2.21 -14.26 7.42
N SER A 242 2.01 -13.93 8.70
CA SER A 242 1.18 -12.78 9.05
C SER A 242 1.94 -11.47 8.87
N GLU A 243 1.20 -10.41 8.59
CA GLU A 243 1.74 -9.05 8.42
C GLU A 243 2.45 -8.58 9.70
N TYR A 244 2.01 -9.01 10.89
CA TYR A 244 2.72 -8.75 12.15
C TYR A 244 4.06 -9.45 12.27
N GLN A 245 4.15 -10.69 11.78
CA GLN A 245 5.42 -11.42 11.77
C GLN A 245 6.40 -10.75 10.83
N PHE A 246 5.91 -10.31 9.66
CA PHE A 246 6.71 -9.57 8.71
C PHE A 246 7.16 -8.21 9.25
N ALA A 247 6.26 -7.46 9.91
CA ALA A 247 6.61 -6.22 10.59
C ALA A 247 7.72 -6.41 11.65
N GLY A 248 7.72 -7.55 12.36
CA GLY A 248 8.77 -7.86 13.32
C GLY A 248 10.13 -8.07 12.66
N LEU A 249 10.13 -8.71 11.48
CA LEU A 249 11.32 -8.89 10.65
C LEU A 249 11.88 -7.55 10.16
N LEU A 250 11.02 -6.68 9.60
CA LEU A 250 11.42 -5.34 9.13
C LEU A 250 12.02 -4.51 10.27
N ARG A 251 11.39 -4.53 11.44
CA ARG A 251 11.84 -3.77 12.61
C ARG A 251 13.10 -4.34 13.25
N GLY A 252 13.44 -5.60 12.98
CA GLY A 252 14.48 -6.35 13.70
C GLY A 252 14.16 -6.56 15.17
N SER A 253 12.87 -6.58 15.53
CA SER A 253 12.38 -6.87 16.89
C SER A 253 10.89 -7.22 16.87
N ARG A 254 10.45 -8.01 17.86
CA ARG A 254 9.09 -8.55 17.94
C ARG A 254 8.02 -7.46 17.94
N THR A 255 7.02 -7.61 17.08
CA THR A 255 5.81 -6.78 17.13
C THR A 255 5.08 -7.00 18.46
N GLU A 256 4.89 -5.90 19.19
CA GLU A 256 4.20 -5.88 20.46
C GLU A 256 2.69 -5.69 20.24
N LEU A 257 1.89 -6.65 20.70
CA LEU A 257 0.44 -6.69 20.52
C LEU A 257 -0.28 -6.66 21.87
N VAL A 258 -1.54 -6.25 21.84
CA VAL A 258 -2.48 -6.39 22.96
C VAL A 258 -3.82 -6.90 22.42
N LYS A 259 -4.55 -7.64 23.25
CA LYS A 259 -5.91 -8.05 22.90
C LYS A 259 -6.83 -6.83 22.95
N SER A 260 -7.67 -6.65 21.94
CA SER A 260 -8.79 -5.69 21.96
C SER A 260 -9.67 -5.91 23.18
N ILE A 261 -10.34 -4.87 23.66
CA ILE A 261 -11.20 -4.98 24.84
C ILE A 261 -12.54 -5.64 24.48
N GLY A 262 -13.12 -5.25 23.35
CA GLY A 262 -14.46 -5.66 22.89
C GLY A 262 -14.52 -6.92 22.06
N ASN A 263 -13.37 -7.49 21.66
CA ASN A 263 -13.34 -8.69 20.82
C ASN A 263 -12.02 -9.47 20.99
N GLU A 264 -11.88 -10.59 20.27
CA GLU A 264 -10.73 -11.50 20.37
C GLU A 264 -9.53 -11.13 19.47
N LEU A 265 -9.59 -9.99 18.78
CA LEU A 265 -8.52 -9.55 17.89
C LEU A 265 -7.34 -8.98 18.70
N GLN A 266 -6.16 -9.03 18.09
CA GLN A 266 -4.93 -8.43 18.61
C GLN A 266 -4.53 -7.22 17.77
N VAL A 267 -4.26 -6.10 18.45
CA VAL A 267 -3.90 -4.81 17.86
C VAL A 267 -2.48 -4.41 18.31
N PRO A 268 -1.78 -3.51 17.58
CA PRO A 268 -0.47 -3.02 17.99
C PRO A 268 -0.56 -2.30 19.33
N ALA A 269 0.21 -2.75 20.33
CA ALA A 269 0.15 -2.20 21.69
C ALA A 269 0.53 -0.71 21.74
N SER A 270 1.35 -0.25 20.81
CA SER A 270 1.81 1.13 20.71
C SER A 270 0.97 2.00 19.77
N ALA A 271 -0.16 1.50 19.23
CA ALA A 271 -1.07 2.31 18.42
C ALA A 271 -1.50 3.57 19.18
N GLU A 272 -1.67 4.69 18.47
CA GLU A 272 -2.12 5.93 19.09
C GLU A 272 -3.61 5.85 19.45
N ILE A 273 -4.42 5.29 18.55
CA ILE A 273 -5.88 5.14 18.69
C ILE A 273 -6.29 3.78 18.11
N VAL A 274 -7.25 3.10 18.75
CA VAL A 274 -7.86 1.88 18.25
C VAL A 274 -9.38 2.01 18.30
N LEU A 275 -10.03 1.75 17.17
CA LEU A 275 -11.48 1.65 17.05
C LEU A 275 -11.86 0.17 17.10
N GLU A 276 -12.80 -0.21 17.96
CA GLU A 276 -13.25 -1.60 18.13
C GLU A 276 -14.75 -1.69 17.94
N GLY A 277 -15.20 -2.77 17.29
CA GLY A 277 -16.63 -3.05 17.13
C GLY A 277 -16.89 -4.10 16.07
N HIS A 278 -17.96 -3.93 15.29
CA HIS A 278 -18.48 -4.98 14.43
C HIS A 278 -19.11 -4.48 13.12
N ILE A 279 -19.14 -5.32 12.10
CA ILE A 279 -20.15 -5.23 11.04
C ILE A 279 -21.40 -5.97 11.52
N LEU A 280 -22.53 -5.29 11.50
CA LEU A 280 -23.78 -5.79 12.07
C LEU A 280 -24.66 -6.47 11.02
N PRO A 281 -25.39 -7.54 11.37
CA PRO A 281 -26.48 -8.06 10.55
C PRO A 281 -27.55 -6.98 10.31
N SER A 282 -28.20 -6.99 9.15
CA SER A 282 -29.18 -5.97 8.76
C SER A 282 -30.42 -5.94 9.67
N ASN A 283 -30.72 -7.03 10.36
CA ASN A 283 -31.80 -7.13 11.34
C ASN A 283 -31.40 -6.73 12.77
N HIS A 284 -30.14 -6.32 12.99
CA HIS A 284 -29.69 -5.90 14.31
C HIS A 284 -30.33 -4.56 14.70
N PRO A 285 -30.76 -4.35 15.96
CA PRO A 285 -31.44 -3.10 16.36
C PRO A 285 -30.62 -1.83 16.16
N ALA A 286 -29.29 -1.94 16.21
CA ALA A 286 -28.37 -0.84 15.99
C ALA A 286 -27.96 -0.67 14.50
N ALA A 287 -28.43 -1.52 13.59
CA ALA A 287 -28.18 -1.37 12.16
C ALA A 287 -29.11 -0.30 11.58
N ILE A 288 -28.56 0.55 10.72
CA ILE A 288 -29.30 1.60 10.04
C ILE A 288 -29.72 1.08 8.67
N ALA A 289 -31.02 1.10 8.39
CA ALA A 289 -31.53 0.74 7.06
C ALA A 289 -31.04 1.76 6.02
N PRO A 290 -30.53 1.32 4.86
CA PRO A 290 -30.06 2.24 3.84
C PRO A 290 -31.23 3.05 3.26
N HIS A 291 -30.98 4.32 2.96
CA HIS A 291 -31.90 5.12 2.15
C HIS A 291 -31.71 4.72 0.68
N LEU A 292 -32.80 4.32 0.01
CA LEU A 292 -32.77 3.86 -1.38
C LEU A 292 -33.45 4.90 -2.29
N SER A 293 -32.81 5.25 -3.40
CA SER A 293 -33.39 6.06 -4.48
C SER A 293 -33.15 5.39 -5.85
N GLU A 294 -33.93 5.77 -6.86
CA GLU A 294 -33.81 5.19 -8.22
C GLU A 294 -32.47 5.51 -8.90
N GLU A 295 -31.78 6.56 -8.46
CA GLU A 295 -30.49 7.00 -9.01
C GLU A 295 -29.29 6.24 -8.43
N MET A 296 -29.50 5.41 -7.39
CA MET A 296 -28.43 4.66 -6.74
C MET A 296 -28.08 3.37 -7.49
N PRO A 297 -26.82 2.90 -7.38
CA PRO A 297 -26.47 1.57 -7.86
C PRO A 297 -27.33 0.50 -7.18
N PRO A 298 -27.63 -0.62 -7.86
CA PRO A 298 -28.43 -1.68 -7.29
C PRO A 298 -27.75 -2.27 -6.07
N MET A 299 -28.54 -2.55 -5.02
CA MET A 299 -28.04 -3.21 -3.82
C MET A 299 -27.40 -4.57 -4.15
N PRO A 300 -26.26 -4.91 -3.53
CA PRO A 300 -25.60 -6.18 -3.77
C PRO A 300 -26.42 -7.34 -3.22
N GLY A 301 -26.49 -8.44 -3.98
CA GLY A 301 -27.12 -9.68 -3.55
C GLY A 301 -26.24 -10.55 -2.65
N GLY A 302 -26.67 -11.80 -2.45
CA GLY A 302 -25.89 -12.81 -1.72
C GLY A 302 -25.79 -12.53 -0.23
N PHE A 303 -24.64 -12.85 0.37
CA PHE A 303 -24.46 -12.72 1.82
C PHE A 303 -24.46 -11.26 2.30
N LEU A 304 -24.06 -10.31 1.45
CA LEU A 304 -23.97 -8.89 1.79
C LEU A 304 -25.33 -8.28 2.15
N ALA A 305 -26.41 -8.72 1.48
CA ALA A 305 -27.76 -8.27 1.76
C ALA A 305 -28.24 -8.56 3.20
N ASN A 306 -27.56 -9.47 3.91
CA ASN A 306 -27.89 -9.84 5.29
C ASN A 306 -27.16 -8.97 6.34
N TYR A 307 -26.38 -7.96 5.91
CA TYR A 307 -25.60 -7.08 6.78
C TYR A 307 -25.93 -5.62 6.52
N GLU A 308 -25.58 -4.77 7.47
CA GLU A 308 -25.70 -3.32 7.36
C GLU A 308 -24.77 -2.80 6.26
N LEU A 309 -25.35 -2.12 5.27
CA LEU A 309 -24.66 -1.55 4.13
C LEU A 309 -24.98 -0.06 4.03
N ALA A 310 -24.02 0.71 3.53
CA ALA A 310 -24.21 2.11 3.18
C ALA A 310 -23.51 2.42 1.86
N LEU A 311 -24.01 3.46 1.18
CA LEU A 311 -23.45 3.95 -0.06
C LEU A 311 -22.20 4.80 0.24
N GLU A 312 -21.08 4.41 -0.34
CA GLU A 312 -19.79 5.09 -0.19
C GLU A 312 -19.54 6.06 -1.34
N GLY A 313 -18.89 7.18 -1.04
CA GLY A 313 -18.45 8.16 -2.04
C GLY A 313 -19.52 9.15 -2.51
N PRO A 314 -19.20 9.97 -3.53
CA PRO A 314 -17.94 9.94 -4.28
C PRO A 314 -16.73 10.40 -3.45
N TYR A 315 -15.54 9.97 -3.86
CA TYR A 315 -14.24 10.38 -3.30
C TYR A 315 -13.18 10.47 -4.40
N GLY A 316 -12.28 11.45 -4.29
CA GLY A 316 -11.07 11.48 -5.09
C GLY A 316 -10.12 10.33 -4.72
N ASP A 317 -9.53 9.65 -5.71
CA ASP A 317 -8.57 8.55 -5.47
C ASP A 317 -7.22 8.75 -6.20
N HIS A 318 -6.35 7.74 -6.11
CA HIS A 318 -5.00 7.71 -6.69
C HIS A 318 -4.97 7.82 -8.23
N THR A 319 -6.12 7.79 -8.89
CA THR A 319 -6.25 8.04 -10.33
C THR A 319 -6.30 9.53 -10.65
N GLY A 320 -6.59 10.37 -9.65
CA GLY A 320 -6.86 11.80 -9.82
C GLY A 320 -8.29 12.13 -10.24
N TYR A 321 -9.22 11.17 -10.13
CA TYR A 321 -10.64 11.33 -10.44
C TYR A 321 -11.50 11.00 -9.23
N TYR A 322 -12.76 11.44 -9.25
CA TYR A 322 -13.76 10.97 -8.31
C TYR A 322 -14.30 9.62 -8.75
N ASN A 323 -14.41 8.70 -7.79
CA ASN A 323 -14.94 7.37 -8.04
C ASN A 323 -16.46 7.39 -7.93
N GLU A 324 -17.11 6.51 -8.69
CA GLU A 324 -18.54 6.23 -8.57
C GLU A 324 -18.91 5.74 -7.17
N GLN A 325 -20.18 5.95 -6.82
CA GLN A 325 -20.74 5.47 -5.58
C GLN A 325 -20.99 3.96 -5.62
N ASP A 326 -20.78 3.26 -4.51
CA ASP A 326 -21.06 1.81 -4.42
C ASP A 326 -21.34 1.38 -2.96
N TRP A 327 -21.96 0.21 -2.80
CA TRP A 327 -22.42 -0.32 -1.52
C TRP A 327 -21.33 -1.08 -0.78
N PHE A 328 -21.08 -0.69 0.47
CA PHE A 328 -20.09 -1.35 1.33
C PHE A 328 -20.63 -1.61 2.75
N PRO A 329 -20.05 -2.59 3.47
CA PRO A 329 -20.43 -2.88 4.84
C PRO A 329 -20.19 -1.70 5.78
N VAL A 330 -21.07 -1.55 6.77
CA VAL A 330 -20.93 -0.53 7.82
C VAL A 330 -20.25 -1.14 9.03
N PHE A 331 -19.13 -0.52 9.43
CA PHE A 331 -18.44 -0.75 10.68
C PHE A 331 -19.05 0.11 11.79
N THR A 332 -19.68 -0.56 12.76
CA THR A 332 -20.18 0.07 13.98
C THR A 332 -19.08 0.07 15.03
N VAL A 333 -18.64 1.25 15.44
CA VAL A 333 -17.64 1.44 16.49
C VAL A 333 -18.35 1.42 17.84
N GLU A 334 -18.00 0.46 18.69
CA GLU A 334 -18.59 0.32 20.02
C GLU A 334 -17.65 0.84 21.10
N ARG A 335 -16.37 1.01 20.75
CA ARG A 335 -15.32 1.50 21.65
C ARG A 335 -14.20 2.18 20.90
N ILE A 336 -13.69 3.24 21.52
CA ILE A 336 -12.45 3.91 21.11
C ILE A 336 -11.47 3.79 22.28
N THR A 337 -10.32 3.20 22.04
CA THR A 337 -9.21 3.20 22.99
C THR A 337 -8.06 4.05 22.45
N MET A 338 -7.34 4.76 23.31
CA MET A 338 -6.23 5.60 22.87
C MET A 338 -5.16 5.78 23.94
N ARG A 339 -3.97 6.18 23.51
CA ARG A 339 -2.89 6.67 24.38
C ARG A 339 -3.27 8.02 24.99
N LYS A 340 -2.61 8.39 26.09
CA LYS A 340 -2.59 9.80 26.53
C LYS A 340 -1.89 10.68 25.49
N ASN A 341 -2.48 11.84 25.23
CA ASN A 341 -2.02 12.78 24.19
C ASN A 341 -1.83 12.08 22.85
N PRO A 342 -2.89 11.48 22.27
CA PRO A 342 -2.76 10.67 21.05
C PRO A 342 -2.36 11.55 19.86
N ILE A 343 -1.77 10.93 18.84
CA ILE A 343 -1.54 11.56 17.53
C ILE A 343 -2.47 10.89 16.51
N TYR A 344 -3.25 11.69 15.78
CA TYR A 344 -4.08 11.18 14.69
C TYR A 344 -3.24 11.08 13.40
N HIS A 345 -2.98 9.87 12.93
CA HIS A 345 -2.24 9.63 11.68
C HIS A 345 -3.20 9.56 10.49
N SER A 346 -2.97 10.42 9.49
CA SER A 346 -3.82 10.58 8.31
C SER A 346 -3.01 10.82 7.04
N THR A 347 -3.66 10.61 5.90
CA THR A 347 -3.15 10.91 4.57
C THR A 347 -4.29 11.19 3.60
N TYR A 348 -3.94 11.50 2.35
CA TYR A 348 -4.87 11.70 1.26
C TYR A 348 -4.42 10.87 0.04
N THR A 349 -5.35 10.60 -0.86
CA THR A 349 -5.08 10.05 -2.20
C THR A 349 -5.54 11.06 -3.23
N GLY A 350 -4.84 11.17 -4.36
CA GLY A 350 -5.22 12.10 -5.41
C GLY A 350 -4.45 11.87 -6.69
N LYS A 351 -4.37 12.90 -7.55
CA LYS A 351 -3.57 12.80 -8.77
C LYS A 351 -2.08 12.63 -8.39
N PRO A 352 -1.41 11.55 -8.85
CA PRO A 352 -0.05 11.25 -8.44
C PRO A 352 0.95 12.33 -8.88
N PRO A 353 2.11 12.46 -8.20
CA PRO A 353 2.51 11.65 -7.04
C PRO A 353 1.70 12.01 -5.78
N ASP A 354 1.31 10.99 -5.04
CA ASP A 354 0.72 11.05 -3.70
C ASP A 354 1.49 10.10 -2.77
N GLU A 355 1.18 10.08 -1.47
CA GLU A 355 1.95 9.28 -0.49
C GLU A 355 1.89 7.78 -0.80
N PRO A 356 0.73 7.20 -1.19
CA PRO A 356 0.67 5.82 -1.67
C PRO A 356 1.52 5.54 -2.91
N ALA A 357 1.65 6.48 -3.85
CA ALA A 357 2.55 6.32 -4.99
C ALA A 357 4.02 6.25 -4.57
N VAL A 358 4.44 7.07 -3.61
CA VAL A 358 5.81 7.02 -3.07
C VAL A 358 6.08 5.68 -2.37
N LEU A 359 5.11 5.17 -1.61
CA LEU A 359 5.18 3.82 -1.04
C LEU A 359 5.34 2.75 -2.11
N GLY A 360 4.58 2.84 -3.20
CA GLY A 360 4.70 1.94 -4.35
C GLY A 360 6.09 1.95 -4.97
N VAL A 361 6.70 3.13 -5.14
CA VAL A 361 8.07 3.27 -5.65
C VAL A 361 9.09 2.59 -4.75
N ALA A 362 9.03 2.82 -3.44
CA ALA A 362 9.95 2.19 -2.49
C ALA A 362 9.76 0.66 -2.44
N LEU A 363 8.50 0.19 -2.48
CA LEU A 363 8.19 -1.24 -2.46
C LEU A 363 8.54 -1.96 -3.77
N ASN A 364 8.72 -1.26 -4.89
CA ASN A 364 9.23 -1.87 -6.12
C ASN A 364 10.57 -2.57 -5.90
N GLU A 365 11.46 -1.99 -5.10
CA GLU A 365 12.77 -2.60 -4.76
C GLU A 365 12.62 -3.95 -4.02
N VAL A 366 11.52 -4.13 -3.30
CA VAL A 366 11.17 -5.39 -2.63
C VAL A 366 10.61 -6.41 -3.64
N PHE A 367 9.95 -5.95 -4.71
CA PHE A 367 9.33 -6.80 -5.72
C PHE A 367 10.31 -7.31 -6.77
N VAL A 368 11.33 -6.54 -7.14
CA VAL A 368 12.29 -6.96 -8.18
C VAL A 368 12.93 -8.32 -7.86
N PRO A 369 13.45 -8.59 -6.64
CA PRO A 369 14.01 -9.90 -6.30
C PRO A 369 12.99 -11.03 -6.38
N LEU A 370 11.75 -10.77 -5.97
CA LEU A 370 10.66 -11.76 -6.03
C LEU A 370 10.31 -12.14 -7.47
N LEU A 371 10.26 -11.15 -8.37
CA LEU A 371 10.03 -11.38 -9.80
C LEU A 371 11.21 -12.12 -10.44
N ARG A 372 12.45 -11.69 -10.17
CA ARG A 372 13.67 -12.31 -10.72
C ARG A 372 13.79 -13.79 -10.39
N LYS A 373 13.25 -14.23 -9.25
CA LYS A 373 13.25 -15.66 -8.90
C LYS A 373 12.47 -16.51 -9.90
N GLN A 374 11.40 -15.97 -10.47
CA GLN A 374 10.54 -16.66 -11.45
C GLN A 374 10.92 -16.31 -12.90
N LEU A 375 11.39 -15.08 -13.13
CA LEU A 375 11.79 -14.52 -14.41
C LEU A 375 13.22 -13.96 -14.29
N PRO A 376 14.26 -14.82 -14.28
CA PRO A 376 15.65 -14.43 -14.04
C PRO A 376 16.23 -13.51 -15.12
N GLU A 377 15.57 -13.40 -16.27
CA GLU A 377 15.90 -12.45 -17.32
C GLU A 377 15.63 -10.99 -16.95
N ILE A 378 14.80 -10.71 -15.93
CA ILE A 378 14.46 -9.34 -15.54
C ILE A 378 15.67 -8.64 -14.92
N VAL A 379 16.09 -7.55 -15.57
CA VAL A 379 17.13 -6.64 -15.08
C VAL A 379 16.53 -5.56 -14.21
N ASP A 380 15.39 -5.00 -14.56
CA ASP A 380 14.71 -4.01 -13.73
C ASP A 380 13.20 -4.06 -13.97
N PHE A 381 12.43 -3.66 -12.96
CA PHE A 381 10.98 -3.60 -13.00
C PHE A 381 10.52 -2.35 -12.28
N TYR A 382 9.87 -1.45 -13.02
CA TYR A 382 9.46 -0.16 -12.51
C TYR A 382 7.97 0.10 -12.77
N LEU A 383 7.28 0.53 -11.72
CA LEU A 383 5.91 1.03 -11.79
C LEU A 383 5.93 2.56 -11.61
N PRO A 384 5.83 3.35 -12.70
CA PRO A 384 5.83 4.80 -12.63
C PRO A 384 4.66 5.37 -11.79
N PRO A 385 4.89 6.30 -10.84
CA PRO A 385 3.84 7.01 -10.10
C PRO A 385 2.75 7.61 -10.99
N GLU A 386 3.14 8.25 -12.09
CA GLU A 386 2.24 8.83 -13.10
C GLU A 386 1.35 7.79 -13.77
N GLY A 387 1.73 6.51 -13.73
CA GLY A 387 0.90 5.35 -14.09
C GLY A 387 -0.06 4.91 -12.97
N CYS A 388 -0.41 5.82 -12.05
CA CYS A 388 -1.25 5.53 -10.88
C CYS A 388 -0.69 4.37 -10.04
N SER A 389 0.64 4.31 -9.90
CA SER A 389 1.41 3.34 -9.09
C SER A 389 1.39 1.88 -9.54
N TYR A 390 0.41 1.43 -10.34
CA TYR A 390 0.32 0.03 -10.79
C TYR A 390 -0.26 -0.16 -12.20
N ARG A 391 -0.84 0.86 -12.84
CA ARG A 391 -1.54 0.68 -14.14
C ARG A 391 -0.57 0.52 -15.31
N MET A 392 0.68 0.95 -15.16
CA MET A 392 1.75 0.77 -16.13
C MET A 392 2.98 0.16 -15.47
N ALA A 393 3.66 -0.73 -16.20
CA ALA A 393 4.98 -1.25 -15.85
C ALA A 393 5.95 -1.07 -17.01
N VAL A 394 7.20 -0.76 -16.67
CA VAL A 394 8.34 -0.82 -17.60
C VAL A 394 9.28 -1.91 -17.09
N VAL A 395 9.60 -2.87 -17.96
CA VAL A 395 10.37 -4.06 -17.61
C VAL A 395 11.59 -4.16 -18.50
N SER A 396 12.78 -4.09 -17.91
CA SER A 396 14.03 -4.28 -18.62
C SER A 396 14.49 -5.72 -18.51
N ILE A 397 14.90 -6.34 -19.63
CA ILE A 397 15.26 -7.76 -19.68
C ILE A 397 16.58 -8.03 -20.41
N ARG A 398 17.24 -9.12 -20.03
CA ARG A 398 18.26 -9.77 -20.86
C ARG A 398 17.58 -10.70 -21.84
N LYS A 399 17.31 -10.21 -23.06
CA LYS A 399 16.69 -11.01 -24.11
C LYS A 399 17.60 -12.19 -24.51
N GLN A 400 17.04 -13.40 -24.57
CA GLN A 400 17.78 -14.64 -24.84
C GLN A 400 17.29 -15.38 -26.08
N TYR A 401 16.09 -15.07 -26.59
CA TYR A 401 15.49 -15.69 -27.76
C TYR A 401 14.37 -14.81 -28.35
N ALA A 402 13.99 -15.12 -29.59
CA ALA A 402 12.85 -14.48 -30.26
C ALA A 402 11.53 -14.74 -29.51
N GLY A 403 10.72 -13.71 -29.30
CA GLY A 403 9.45 -13.76 -28.56
C GLY A 403 9.58 -13.68 -27.03
N HIS A 404 10.80 -13.49 -26.49
CA HIS A 404 11.03 -13.52 -25.03
C HIS A 404 10.20 -12.47 -24.27
N ALA A 405 10.00 -11.28 -24.84
CA ALA A 405 9.21 -10.22 -24.21
C ALA A 405 7.77 -10.66 -23.90
N LYS A 406 7.14 -11.49 -24.75
CA LYS A 406 5.77 -11.99 -24.52
C LYS A 406 5.70 -12.89 -23.29
N ARG A 407 6.71 -13.73 -23.04
CA ARG A 407 6.80 -14.55 -21.81
C ARG A 407 6.80 -13.66 -20.58
N VAL A 408 7.57 -12.57 -20.61
CA VAL A 408 7.67 -11.62 -19.50
C VAL A 408 6.36 -10.88 -19.28
N MET A 409 5.68 -10.43 -20.34
CA MET A 409 4.34 -9.81 -20.25
C MET A 409 3.33 -10.74 -19.56
N PHE A 410 3.21 -12.00 -20.00
CA PHE A 410 2.31 -12.97 -19.37
C PHE A 410 2.72 -13.31 -17.94
N GLY A 411 4.02 -13.35 -17.64
CA GLY A 411 4.53 -13.57 -16.30
C GLY A 411 4.15 -12.45 -15.34
N VAL A 412 4.34 -11.18 -15.73
CA VAL A 412 3.94 -10.02 -14.92
C VAL A 412 2.43 -10.04 -14.62
N TRP A 413 1.59 -10.36 -15.60
CA TRP A 413 0.13 -10.43 -15.40
C TRP A 413 -0.36 -11.64 -14.58
N SER A 414 0.49 -12.63 -14.28
CA SER A 414 0.05 -13.90 -13.66
C SER A 414 0.76 -14.29 -12.36
N ILE A 415 2.03 -13.95 -12.19
CA ILE A 415 2.85 -14.50 -11.08
C ILE A 415 2.49 -13.85 -9.73
N LEU A 416 2.38 -12.52 -9.70
CA LEU A 416 2.09 -11.75 -8.49
C LEU A 416 0.74 -11.05 -8.62
N ARG A 417 -0.13 -11.24 -7.62
CA ARG A 417 -1.49 -10.65 -7.59
C ARG A 417 -1.46 -9.12 -7.66
N GLN A 418 -0.37 -8.50 -7.20
CA GLN A 418 -0.16 -7.05 -7.17
C GLN A 418 -0.14 -6.43 -8.57
N PHE A 419 0.28 -7.18 -9.59
CA PHE A 419 0.43 -6.68 -10.97
C PHE A 419 -0.68 -7.18 -11.91
N MET A 420 -1.66 -7.94 -11.39
CA MET A 420 -2.77 -8.48 -12.16
C MET A 420 -3.63 -7.39 -12.83
N TYR A 421 -3.68 -6.19 -12.23
CA TYR A 421 -4.42 -5.04 -12.76
C TYR A 421 -3.56 -4.07 -13.59
N THR A 422 -2.26 -4.34 -13.77
CA THR A 422 -1.40 -3.54 -14.66
C THR A 422 -1.90 -3.66 -16.09
N LYS A 423 -2.33 -2.52 -16.66
CA LYS A 423 -2.93 -2.44 -17.99
C LYS A 423 -1.89 -2.38 -19.09
N PHE A 424 -0.82 -1.64 -18.86
CA PHE A 424 0.22 -1.36 -19.84
C PHE A 424 1.55 -1.95 -19.39
N ILE A 425 2.19 -2.74 -20.24
CA ILE A 425 3.56 -3.24 -20.00
C ILE A 425 4.41 -2.83 -21.19
N VAL A 426 5.50 -2.11 -20.94
CA VAL A 426 6.56 -1.88 -21.93
C VAL A 426 7.74 -2.78 -21.55
N VAL A 427 8.18 -3.62 -22.48
CA VAL A 427 9.38 -4.46 -22.30
C VAL A 427 10.51 -3.89 -23.12
N VAL A 428 11.65 -3.61 -22.48
CA VAL A 428 12.87 -3.03 -23.07
C VAL A 428 14.08 -3.93 -22.79
N ASP A 429 15.17 -3.74 -23.51
CA ASP A 429 16.43 -4.44 -23.22
C ASP A 429 17.17 -3.83 -22.01
N GLU A 430 18.24 -4.49 -21.57
CA GLU A 430 19.06 -4.08 -20.41
C GLU A 430 19.84 -2.76 -20.58
N ASP A 431 19.89 -2.21 -21.80
CA ASP A 431 20.55 -0.94 -22.11
C ASP A 431 19.64 0.29 -21.90
N VAL A 432 18.39 0.08 -21.48
CA VAL A 432 17.40 1.14 -21.27
C VAL A 432 17.10 1.28 -19.78
N ASN A 433 17.30 2.47 -19.23
CA ASN A 433 16.87 2.83 -17.88
C ASN A 433 15.34 2.93 -17.83
N THR A 434 14.71 2.01 -17.10
CA THR A 434 13.24 1.93 -16.99
C THR A 434 12.62 3.17 -16.31
N ARG A 435 13.42 3.96 -15.60
CA ARG A 435 13.01 5.12 -14.81
C ARG A 435 13.23 6.45 -15.54
N ASP A 436 13.82 6.44 -16.74
CA ASP A 436 13.94 7.61 -17.60
C ASP A 436 13.05 7.46 -18.83
N TRP A 437 11.95 8.21 -18.86
CA TRP A 437 11.02 8.20 -19.99
C TRP A 437 11.67 8.57 -21.32
N LYS A 438 12.74 9.36 -21.33
CA LYS A 438 13.44 9.68 -22.57
C LYS A 438 14.03 8.42 -23.20
N GLU A 439 14.58 7.52 -22.38
CA GLU A 439 15.13 6.24 -22.85
C GLU A 439 14.02 5.25 -23.20
N VAL A 440 12.96 5.16 -22.39
CA VAL A 440 11.82 4.27 -22.67
C VAL A 440 11.13 4.66 -23.98
N ILE A 441 10.86 5.95 -24.19
CA ILE A 441 10.27 6.45 -25.44
C ILE A 441 11.22 6.28 -26.62
N TRP A 442 12.53 6.48 -26.44
CA TRP A 442 13.52 6.18 -27.47
C TRP A 442 13.47 4.70 -27.89
N ALA A 443 13.42 3.77 -26.93
CA ALA A 443 13.30 2.34 -27.22
C ALA A 443 11.99 2.04 -27.98
N MET A 444 10.86 2.54 -27.50
CA MET A 444 9.56 2.34 -28.15
C MET A 444 9.54 2.86 -29.60
N THR A 445 10.06 4.07 -29.83
CA THR A 445 9.99 4.74 -31.14
C THR A 445 11.02 4.25 -32.16
N THR A 446 12.05 3.52 -31.72
CA THR A 446 13.13 3.03 -32.60
C THR A 446 13.16 1.52 -32.76
N ARG A 447 12.63 0.75 -31.80
CA ARG A 447 12.68 -0.72 -31.77
C ARG A 447 11.34 -1.39 -32.00
N MET A 448 10.25 -0.63 -32.13
CA MET A 448 8.91 -1.18 -32.34
C MET A 448 8.36 -0.88 -33.73
N ASP A 449 7.72 -1.88 -34.32
CA ASP A 449 6.63 -1.70 -35.27
C ASP A 449 5.29 -1.83 -34.50
N PRO A 450 4.42 -0.81 -34.48
CA PRO A 450 3.22 -0.82 -33.64
C PRO A 450 2.28 -2.01 -33.89
N ALA A 451 2.11 -2.43 -35.13
CA ALA A 451 1.17 -3.50 -35.47
C ALA A 451 1.73 -4.89 -35.09
N ARG A 452 3.03 -5.11 -35.31
CA ARG A 452 3.70 -6.38 -35.00
C ARG A 452 3.99 -6.55 -33.50
N ASP A 453 4.40 -5.49 -32.82
CA ASP A 453 5.05 -5.55 -31.51
C ASP A 453 4.11 -5.16 -30.35
N THR A 454 2.84 -4.89 -30.65
CA THR A 454 1.80 -4.68 -29.65
C THR A 454 1.01 -5.96 -29.44
N LEU A 455 0.94 -6.43 -28.18
CA LEU A 455 0.08 -7.52 -27.75
C LEU A 455 -1.16 -6.93 -27.07
N LEU A 456 -2.35 -7.21 -27.60
CA LEU A 456 -3.62 -6.90 -26.96
C LEU A 456 -4.26 -8.17 -26.42
N VAL A 457 -4.70 -8.13 -25.16
CA VAL A 457 -5.46 -9.21 -24.52
C VAL A 457 -6.76 -8.61 -23.98
N GLU A 458 -7.88 -9.13 -24.45
CA GLU A 458 -9.21 -8.65 -24.07
C GLU A 458 -9.80 -9.47 -22.91
N ASN A 459 -10.86 -8.95 -22.29
CA ASN A 459 -11.65 -9.65 -21.26
C ASN A 459 -10.81 -10.16 -20.08
N THR A 460 -9.87 -9.34 -19.62
CA THR A 460 -9.03 -9.62 -18.46
C THR A 460 -9.57 -8.92 -17.22
N PRO A 461 -9.26 -9.41 -16.00
CA PRO A 461 -9.62 -8.72 -14.77
C PRO A 461 -8.97 -7.34 -14.69
N ILE A 462 -9.76 -6.31 -14.45
CA ILE A 462 -9.31 -4.91 -14.26
C ILE A 462 -9.84 -4.40 -12.92
N ASP A 463 -9.22 -3.34 -12.41
CA ASP A 463 -9.75 -2.61 -11.27
C ASP A 463 -11.17 -2.12 -11.59
N TYR A 464 -12.14 -2.46 -10.75
CA TYR A 464 -13.55 -2.11 -10.86
C TYR A 464 -13.79 -0.59 -10.83
N LEU A 465 -12.85 0.17 -10.28
CA LEU A 465 -12.83 1.64 -10.25
C LEU A 465 -12.29 2.27 -11.53
N ASP A 466 -11.73 1.46 -12.44
CA ASP A 466 -11.19 1.96 -13.68
C ASP A 466 -12.33 2.18 -14.70
N PHE A 467 -12.90 3.38 -14.65
CA PHE A 467 -13.98 3.83 -15.53
C PHE A 467 -13.59 3.89 -17.02
N ALA A 468 -12.29 3.76 -17.37
CA ALA A 468 -11.86 3.65 -18.75
C ALA A 468 -11.98 2.21 -19.29
N SER A 469 -12.31 1.23 -18.44
CA SER A 469 -12.68 -0.12 -18.88
C SER A 469 -14.10 -0.15 -19.46
N PRO A 470 -14.38 -1.03 -20.44
CA PRO A 470 -15.71 -1.10 -21.06
C PRO A 470 -16.79 -1.63 -20.09
N VAL A 471 -16.39 -2.43 -19.10
CA VAL A 471 -17.28 -3.03 -18.09
C VAL A 471 -16.54 -3.03 -16.76
N SER A 472 -17.21 -2.65 -15.66
CA SER A 472 -16.59 -2.66 -14.34
C SER A 472 -15.99 -4.03 -14.02
N GLY A 473 -14.70 -4.04 -13.64
CA GLY A 473 -13.96 -5.25 -13.31
C GLY A 473 -13.39 -6.02 -14.50
N LEU A 474 -13.70 -5.63 -15.74
CA LEU A 474 -13.32 -6.37 -16.95
C LEU A 474 -12.86 -5.44 -18.08
N GLY A 475 -11.67 -5.68 -18.63
CA GLY A 475 -11.15 -4.87 -19.73
C GLY A 475 -9.94 -5.44 -20.44
N GLY A 476 -9.40 -4.63 -21.35
CA GLY A 476 -8.21 -4.97 -22.13
C GLY A 476 -6.90 -4.66 -21.41
N LYS A 477 -5.85 -5.38 -21.80
CA LYS A 477 -4.45 -5.13 -21.44
C LYS A 477 -3.60 -5.03 -22.70
N MET A 478 -2.55 -4.22 -22.62
CA MET A 478 -1.62 -3.94 -23.72
C MET A 478 -0.18 -4.20 -23.27
N GLY A 479 0.50 -5.09 -23.99
CA GLY A 479 1.93 -5.29 -23.91
C GLY A 479 2.62 -4.67 -25.14
N MET A 480 3.72 -3.97 -24.92
CA MET A 480 4.51 -3.29 -25.95
C MET A 480 5.94 -3.84 -25.91
N ASP A 481 6.32 -4.60 -26.93
CA ASP A 481 7.67 -5.18 -27.04
C ASP A 481 8.62 -4.18 -27.72
N ALA A 482 9.27 -3.35 -26.91
CA ALA A 482 10.29 -2.39 -27.31
C ALA A 482 11.72 -2.98 -27.26
N THR A 483 11.88 -4.31 -27.28
CA THR A 483 13.20 -4.93 -27.33
C THR A 483 13.79 -4.93 -28.74
N ASN A 484 15.11 -5.09 -28.85
CA ASN A 484 15.78 -5.34 -30.13
C ASN A 484 15.20 -6.59 -30.80
N LYS A 485 14.89 -6.52 -32.10
CA LYS A 485 14.32 -7.65 -32.83
C LYS A 485 15.40 -8.53 -33.43
N TRP A 486 15.28 -9.82 -33.17
CA TRP A 486 16.21 -10.87 -33.56
C TRP A 486 15.76 -11.53 -34.87
N PRO A 487 16.64 -12.29 -35.55
CA PRO A 487 16.24 -13.10 -36.69
C PRO A 487 15.02 -13.99 -36.37
N GLY A 488 14.03 -13.96 -37.24
CA GLY A 488 12.73 -14.61 -37.04
C GLY A 488 11.63 -13.70 -36.47
N GLU A 489 11.98 -12.59 -35.83
CA GLU A 489 11.03 -11.51 -35.49
C GLU A 489 11.03 -10.42 -36.57
N THR A 490 12.14 -10.29 -37.30
CA THR A 490 12.28 -9.41 -38.46
C THR A 490 13.27 -9.98 -39.47
N ASP A 491 13.06 -9.68 -40.76
CA ASP A 491 13.98 -9.99 -41.85
C ASP A 491 14.94 -8.84 -42.18
N ARG A 492 14.85 -7.71 -41.45
CA ARG A 492 15.70 -6.54 -41.67
C ARG A 492 17.01 -6.67 -40.91
N GLU A 493 18.06 -6.07 -41.46
CA GLU A 493 19.28 -5.78 -40.70
C GLU A 493 18.94 -4.83 -39.54
N TRP A 494 19.28 -5.23 -38.32
CA TRP A 494 18.95 -4.46 -37.12
C TRP A 494 19.99 -3.36 -36.86
N GLY A 495 19.53 -2.21 -36.36
CA GLY A 495 20.41 -1.07 -36.06
C GLY A 495 21.39 -1.35 -34.93
N ILE A 496 22.60 -0.80 -35.03
CA ILE A 496 23.62 -0.90 -33.98
C ILE A 496 23.49 0.35 -33.08
N PRO A 497 23.19 0.20 -31.78
CA PRO A 497 23.07 1.34 -30.87
C PRO A 497 24.42 2.05 -30.70
N ILE A 498 24.37 3.39 -30.65
CA ILE A 498 25.56 4.22 -30.49
C ILE A 498 25.98 4.16 -29.02
N THR A 499 27.21 3.73 -28.76
CA THR A 499 27.81 3.75 -27.42
C THR A 499 29.19 4.38 -27.46
N MET A 500 29.49 5.22 -26.47
CA MET A 500 30.85 5.76 -26.28
C MET A 500 31.76 4.67 -25.70
N LYS A 501 33.04 4.69 -26.05
CA LYS A 501 34.04 3.77 -25.47
C LYS A 501 34.10 3.92 -23.95
N SER A 502 34.18 2.80 -23.23
CA SER A 502 34.23 2.77 -21.77
C SER A 502 35.42 3.54 -21.21
N GLU A 503 36.60 3.45 -21.83
CA GLU A 503 37.79 4.16 -21.36
C GLU A 503 37.63 5.69 -21.48
N VAL A 504 36.90 6.14 -22.50
CA VAL A 504 36.60 7.56 -22.70
C VAL A 504 35.62 8.06 -21.63
N LYS A 505 34.56 7.30 -21.33
CA LYS A 505 33.60 7.65 -20.26
C LYS A 505 34.32 7.79 -18.91
N GLN A 506 35.06 6.77 -18.49
CA GLN A 506 35.79 6.76 -17.22
C GLN A 506 36.78 7.94 -17.09
N ARG A 507 37.48 8.27 -18.18
CA ARG A 507 38.38 9.42 -18.19
C ARG A 507 37.61 10.73 -18.01
N VAL A 508 36.48 10.90 -18.67
CA VAL A 508 35.65 12.12 -18.54
C VAL A 508 35.05 12.21 -17.14
N ASP A 509 34.59 11.11 -16.56
CA ASP A 509 34.07 11.08 -15.19
C ASP A 509 35.13 11.56 -14.17
N ALA A 510 36.39 11.12 -14.33
CA ALA A 510 37.50 11.57 -13.50
C ALA A 510 37.85 13.06 -13.67
N LEU A 511 37.54 13.63 -14.84
CA LEU A 511 37.74 15.05 -15.14
C LEU A 511 36.53 15.91 -14.74
N TRP A 512 35.36 15.32 -14.48
CA TRP A 512 34.09 16.03 -14.42
C TRP A 512 34.09 17.18 -13.41
N GLN A 513 34.51 16.92 -12.17
CA GLN A 513 34.62 17.95 -11.12
C GLN A 513 35.63 19.05 -11.47
N GLN A 514 36.70 18.72 -12.20
CA GLN A 514 37.72 19.70 -12.62
C GLN A 514 37.21 20.62 -13.73
N LEU A 515 36.24 20.16 -14.52
CA LEU A 515 35.60 20.96 -15.57
C LEU A 515 34.61 22.00 -15.01
N GLY A 516 34.30 21.95 -13.71
CA GLY A 516 33.44 22.92 -13.03
C GLY A 516 31.94 22.70 -13.24
N PHE A 517 31.53 21.48 -13.58
CA PHE A 517 30.13 21.05 -13.67
C PHE A 517 29.70 20.19 -12.49
#